data_AF-A0A7Y6PX39-F1
#
_entry.id   AF-A0A7Y6PX39-F1
#
_cell.length_a   1.000
_cell.length_b   1.000
_cell.length_c   1.000
_cell.angle_alpha   90.00
_cell.angle_beta   90.00
_cell.angle_gamma   90.00
#
_symmetry.space_group_name_H-M   'P 1'
#
loop_
_entity.id
_entity.type
_entity.pdbx_description
1 polymer ?
#
loop_
_entity_poly.entity_id
_entity_poly.type
_entity_poly.pdbx_seq_one_letter_code
_entity_poly.pdbx_strand_id
1 'polypeptide(L)'
;RVRALVRTPRPGLLPVGVEQVAGNLGDPVAVGRALADATGAFYVSPHEPDEERLAAIFVHACEAARTRLVFAGVHADGRTRVSRAIRRGMLALLFARAYAPKFRLAERIRRARTEAIVLMPTNFFQNDELFRDELLAGEYVQTLRSVNRVDVRDVGDAAARALLDRDIAPGAYPLVGPVSMSSAEAAATWSTALGRPVRACDFDRFAAAVARNIPGKKQTDFLASFRALARLAVPTDPRPVAATTELLGRPPRSYDAYVRDRVAAWTAREEPRDVG
;
A
#
# COMPACT_ATOMS: atom_id res chain seq x y z
N ARG A 1 -7.99 14.93 17.07
CA ARG A 1 -7.47 13.82 17.90
C ARG A 1 -7.23 12.63 16.98
N VAL A 2 -6.12 11.91 17.12
CA VAL A 2 -5.80 10.72 16.31
C VAL A 2 -5.57 9.54 17.25
N ARG A 3 -6.20 8.40 16.95
CA ARG A 3 -6.05 7.13 17.68
C ARG A 3 -5.57 6.04 16.73
N ALA A 4 -4.74 5.15 17.26
CA ALA A 4 -4.28 3.96 16.56
C ALA A 4 -4.55 2.72 17.42
N LEU A 5 -5.24 1.74 16.85
CA LEU A 5 -5.41 0.43 17.46
C LEU A 5 -4.09 -0.36 17.31
N VAL A 6 -3.44 -0.66 18.45
CA VAL A 6 -2.15 -1.36 18.48
C VAL A 6 -2.25 -2.59 19.39
N ARG A 7 -1.65 -3.71 18.97
CA ARG A 7 -1.66 -4.95 19.78
C ARG A 7 -0.94 -4.77 21.12
N THR A 8 0.19 -4.06 21.09
CA THR A 8 1.03 -3.83 22.26
C THR A 8 1.48 -2.37 22.26
N PRO A 9 0.82 -1.49 23.05
CA PRO A 9 1.25 -0.11 23.19
C PRO A 9 2.66 -0.03 23.77
N ARG A 10 3.48 0.89 23.27
CA ARG A 10 4.80 1.17 23.85
C ARG A 10 5.27 2.60 23.56
N PRO A 11 6.12 3.19 24.43
CA PRO A 11 6.71 4.50 24.18
C PRO A 11 7.43 4.55 22.83
N GLY A 12 7.29 5.66 22.11
CA GLY A 12 7.95 5.88 20.82
C GLY A 12 7.45 5.04 19.65
N LEU A 13 6.40 4.22 19.81
CA LEU A 13 5.84 3.43 18.69
C LEU A 13 5.23 4.32 17.60
N LEU A 14 4.60 5.41 17.99
CA LEU A 14 3.87 6.33 17.12
C LEU A 14 4.31 7.78 17.37
N PRO A 15 4.08 8.70 16.41
CA PRO A 15 4.34 10.12 16.60
C PRO A 15 3.67 10.70 17.84
N VAL A 16 4.28 11.76 18.37
CA VAL A 16 3.72 12.52 19.49
C VAL A 16 2.31 13.00 19.16
N GLY A 17 1.38 12.85 20.10
CA GLY A 17 -0.03 13.24 19.94
C GLY A 17 -0.94 12.15 19.35
N VAL A 18 -0.39 10.99 18.96
CA VAL A 18 -1.20 9.81 18.59
C VAL A 18 -1.48 8.96 19.82
N GLU A 19 -2.75 8.80 20.16
CA GLU A 19 -3.19 7.95 21.25
C GLU A 19 -3.15 6.47 20.83
N GLN A 20 -2.50 5.64 21.64
CA GLN A 20 -2.41 4.20 21.44
C GLN A 20 -3.56 3.50 22.17
N VAL A 21 -4.46 2.87 21.41
CA VAL A 21 -5.55 2.07 21.96
C VAL A 21 -5.12 0.60 21.89
N ALA A 22 -4.98 -0.05 23.04
CA ALA A 22 -4.60 -1.46 23.10
C ALA A 22 -5.73 -2.36 22.55
N GLY A 23 -5.39 -3.24 21.60
CA GLY A 23 -6.30 -4.30 21.17
C GLY A 23 -5.95 -4.95 19.84
N ASN A 24 -6.77 -5.93 19.46
CA ASN A 24 -6.66 -6.67 18.22
C ASN A 24 -7.84 -6.34 17.32
N LEU A 25 -7.62 -6.26 16.01
CA LEU A 25 -8.67 -6.06 15.02
C LEU A 25 -9.75 -7.16 15.06
N GLY A 26 -9.39 -8.36 15.53
CA GLY A 26 -10.29 -9.49 15.75
C GLY A 26 -11.15 -9.41 17.01
N ASP A 27 -10.96 -8.38 17.85
CA ASP A 27 -11.75 -8.10 19.06
C ASP A 27 -12.71 -6.92 18.79
N PRO A 28 -14.01 -7.17 18.60
CA PRO A 28 -14.99 -6.12 18.34
C PRO A 28 -15.07 -5.06 19.45
N VAL A 29 -14.82 -5.43 20.70
CA VAL A 29 -14.87 -4.48 21.84
C VAL A 29 -13.68 -3.54 21.75
N ALA A 30 -12.48 -4.04 21.44
CA ALA A 30 -11.32 -3.20 21.22
C ALA A 30 -11.48 -2.25 20.03
N VAL A 31 -12.03 -2.75 18.92
CA VAL A 31 -12.33 -1.92 17.74
C VAL A 31 -13.36 -0.84 18.11
N GLY A 32 -14.41 -1.18 18.86
CA GLY A 32 -15.39 -0.21 19.35
C GLY A 32 -14.76 0.88 20.22
N ARG A 33 -13.87 0.54 21.16
CA ARG A 33 -13.13 1.54 21.97
C ARG A 33 -12.27 2.45 21.11
N ALA A 34 -11.60 1.90 20.09
CA ALA A 34 -10.78 2.68 19.17
C ALA A 34 -11.60 3.64 18.28
N LEU A 35 -12.88 3.32 18.04
CA LEU A 35 -13.80 4.11 17.23
C LEU A 35 -14.73 5.02 18.03
N ALA A 36 -14.84 4.86 19.35
CA ALA A 36 -15.70 5.70 20.19
C ALA A 36 -15.42 7.17 19.92
N ASP A 37 -16.41 8.01 19.61
CA ASP A 37 -16.27 9.44 19.22
C ASP A 37 -15.54 9.73 17.88
N ALA A 38 -15.09 8.72 17.13
CA ALA A 38 -14.36 8.92 15.89
C ALA A 38 -15.27 9.38 14.75
N THR A 39 -14.89 10.48 14.09
CA THR A 39 -15.61 11.04 12.93
C THR A 39 -15.17 10.43 11.60
N GLY A 40 -14.06 9.70 11.59
CA GLY A 40 -13.52 8.97 10.44
C GLY A 40 -12.54 7.90 10.90
N ALA A 41 -12.46 6.80 10.14
CA ALA A 41 -11.60 5.67 10.42
C ALA A 41 -10.87 5.20 9.16
N PHE A 42 -9.56 4.97 9.26
CA PHE A 42 -8.76 4.41 8.19
C PHE A 42 -8.53 2.92 8.41
N TYR A 43 -8.83 2.12 7.40
CA TYR A 43 -8.66 0.67 7.41
C TYR A 43 -7.65 0.24 6.33
N VAL A 44 -6.71 -0.61 6.73
CA VAL A 44 -5.83 -1.35 5.82
C VAL A 44 -6.02 -2.82 6.14
N SER A 45 -6.34 -3.62 5.12
CA SER A 45 -6.52 -5.06 5.31
C SER A 45 -5.18 -5.70 5.69
N PRO A 46 -5.10 -6.44 6.80
CA PRO A 46 -3.92 -7.23 7.10
C PRO A 46 -3.84 -8.41 6.11
N HIS A 47 -2.63 -8.81 5.73
CA HIS A 47 -2.43 -10.01 4.89
C HIS A 47 -2.45 -11.25 5.79
N GLU A 48 -3.66 -11.62 6.24
CA GLU A 48 -3.95 -12.71 7.18
C GLU A 48 -5.04 -13.64 6.62
N PRO A 49 -5.07 -14.94 6.97
CA PRO A 49 -6.09 -15.87 6.48
C PRO A 49 -7.54 -15.46 6.79
N ASP A 50 -7.76 -14.73 7.88
CA ASP A 50 -9.07 -14.29 8.35
C ASP A 50 -9.39 -12.82 8.00
N GLU A 51 -8.72 -12.23 7.01
CA GLU A 51 -8.89 -10.81 6.62
C GLU A 51 -10.34 -10.41 6.34
N GLU A 52 -11.17 -11.32 5.79
CA GLU A 52 -12.60 -11.06 5.56
C GLU A 52 -13.39 -10.90 6.87
N ARG A 53 -13.05 -11.70 7.89
CA ARG A 53 -13.65 -11.62 9.23
C ARG A 53 -13.22 -10.35 9.95
N LEU A 54 -11.91 -10.04 9.90
CA LEU A 54 -11.35 -8.85 10.53
C LEU A 54 -11.96 -7.56 9.97
N ALA A 55 -12.11 -7.50 8.64
CA ALA A 55 -12.80 -6.40 8.01
C ALA A 55 -14.30 -6.35 8.34
N ALA A 56 -14.97 -7.49 8.46
CA ALA A 56 -16.37 -7.54 8.87
C ALA A 56 -16.57 -6.82 10.21
N ILE A 57 -15.68 -7.12 11.17
CA ILE A 57 -15.69 -6.50 12.51
C ILE A 57 -15.50 -4.99 12.38
N PHE A 58 -14.50 -4.57 11.61
CA PHE A 58 -14.19 -3.14 11.46
C PHE A 58 -15.31 -2.36 10.77
N VAL A 59 -15.85 -2.90 9.67
CA VAL A 59 -16.97 -2.29 8.93
C VAL A 59 -18.20 -2.19 9.83
N HIS A 60 -18.56 -3.27 10.54
CA HIS A 60 -19.71 -3.28 11.43
C HIS A 60 -19.57 -2.23 12.55
N ALA A 61 -18.38 -2.11 13.14
CA ALA A 61 -18.12 -1.12 14.17
C ALA A 61 -18.22 0.32 13.63
N CYS A 62 -17.74 0.57 12.40
CA CYS A 62 -17.91 1.87 11.74
C CYS A 62 -19.38 2.18 11.44
N GLU A 63 -20.17 1.18 10.98
CA GLU A 63 -21.61 1.35 10.75
C GLU A 63 -22.36 1.68 12.05
N ALA A 64 -22.06 0.97 13.14
CA ALA A 64 -22.66 1.21 14.45
C ALA A 64 -22.31 2.60 15.01
N ALA A 65 -21.06 3.04 14.83
CA ALA A 65 -20.59 4.34 15.27
C ALA A 65 -20.94 5.50 14.31
N ARG A 66 -21.52 5.19 13.12
CA ARG A 66 -21.72 6.14 12.01
C ARG A 66 -20.43 6.88 11.63
N THR A 67 -19.32 6.16 11.69
CA THR A 67 -17.98 6.67 11.37
C THR A 67 -17.71 6.54 9.88
N ARG A 68 -17.24 7.62 9.24
CA ARG A 68 -16.79 7.59 7.84
C ARG A 68 -15.63 6.61 7.67
N LEU A 69 -15.72 5.73 6.69
CA LEU A 69 -14.71 4.71 6.44
C LEU A 69 -13.85 5.05 5.23
N VAL A 70 -12.54 5.14 5.43
CA VAL A 70 -11.54 5.18 4.35
C VAL A 70 -10.81 3.85 4.35
N PHE A 71 -10.78 3.17 3.21
CA PHE A 71 -10.10 1.88 3.05
C PHE A 71 -9.03 2.00 1.98
N ALA A 72 -7.81 1.54 2.26
CA ALA A 72 -6.78 1.36 1.24
C ALA A 72 -6.54 -0.13 0.96
N GLY A 73 -6.69 -0.52 -0.32
CA GLY A 73 -6.44 -1.89 -0.72
C GLY A 73 -6.69 -2.16 -2.20
N VAL A 74 -6.45 -3.40 -2.59
CA VAL A 74 -6.64 -3.84 -3.98
C VAL A 74 -8.14 -3.97 -4.25
N HIS A 75 -8.65 -3.17 -5.18
CA HIS A 75 -10.04 -3.22 -5.62
C HIS A 75 -10.13 -3.21 -7.14
N ALA A 76 -11.17 -3.85 -7.68
CA ALA A 76 -11.48 -3.86 -9.10
C ALA A 76 -12.69 -2.95 -9.34
N ASP A 77 -12.43 -1.68 -9.62
CA ASP A 77 -13.48 -0.73 -9.96
C ASP A 77 -13.81 -0.73 -11.47
N GLY A 78 -14.93 -0.11 -11.86
CA GLY A 78 -15.45 -0.08 -13.22
C GLY A 78 -16.80 0.65 -13.29
N ARG A 79 -17.06 1.30 -14.44
CA ARG A 79 -18.25 2.16 -14.65
C ARG A 79 -19.57 1.40 -14.50
N THR A 80 -19.57 0.09 -14.70
CA THR A 80 -20.74 -0.78 -14.57
C THR A 80 -20.45 -2.00 -13.70
N ARG A 81 -21.49 -2.60 -13.11
CA ARG A 81 -21.37 -3.86 -12.36
C ARG A 81 -20.71 -4.97 -13.17
N VAL A 82 -21.01 -5.04 -14.47
CA VAL A 82 -20.42 -6.01 -15.41
C VAL A 82 -18.92 -5.72 -15.61
N SER A 83 -18.54 -4.47 -15.84
CA SER A 83 -17.12 -4.10 -16.00
C SER A 83 -16.28 -4.38 -14.76
N ARG A 84 -16.86 -4.21 -13.55
CA ARG A 84 -16.23 -4.58 -12.28
C ARG A 84 -16.05 -6.08 -12.15
N ALA A 85 -17.09 -6.86 -12.48
CA ALA A 85 -17.02 -8.32 -12.42
C ALA A 85 -15.95 -8.87 -13.38
N ILE A 86 -15.85 -8.33 -14.59
CA ILE A 86 -14.83 -8.70 -15.58
C ILE A 86 -13.42 -8.34 -15.09
N ARG A 87 -13.19 -7.10 -14.64
CA ARG A 87 -11.89 -6.69 -14.09
C ARG A 87 -11.48 -7.51 -12.87
N ARG A 88 -12.43 -7.81 -11.97
CA ARG A 88 -12.20 -8.69 -10.82
C ARG A 88 -11.82 -10.11 -11.26
N GLY A 89 -12.51 -10.65 -12.26
CA GLY A 89 -12.20 -11.96 -12.84
C GLY A 89 -10.80 -12.00 -13.46
N MET A 90 -10.45 -10.98 -14.25
CA MET A 90 -9.11 -10.85 -14.82
C MET A 90 -8.03 -10.70 -13.74
N LEU A 91 -8.19 -9.80 -12.77
CA LEU A 91 -7.21 -9.65 -11.70
C LEU A 91 -7.09 -10.91 -10.83
N ALA A 92 -8.19 -11.62 -10.55
CA ALA A 92 -8.15 -12.87 -9.81
C ALA A 92 -7.44 -13.99 -10.58
N LEU A 93 -7.52 -13.98 -11.91
CA LEU A 93 -6.77 -14.88 -12.77
C LEU A 93 -5.27 -14.53 -12.78
N LEU A 94 -4.95 -13.23 -12.83
CA LEU A 94 -3.57 -12.72 -12.93
C LEU A 94 -2.79 -12.79 -11.61
N PHE A 95 -3.42 -12.43 -10.50
CA PHE A 95 -2.80 -12.38 -9.17
C PHE A 95 -3.09 -13.64 -8.34
N ALA A 96 -3.56 -14.70 -8.99
CA ALA A 96 -4.00 -15.96 -8.39
C ALA A 96 -5.26 -15.86 -7.50
N ARG A 97 -5.90 -17.01 -7.26
CA ARG A 97 -7.06 -17.17 -6.36
C ARG A 97 -6.84 -16.55 -4.96
N ALA A 98 -5.59 -16.38 -4.53
CA ALA A 98 -5.19 -15.76 -3.27
C ALA A 98 -5.70 -14.31 -3.10
N TYR A 99 -5.99 -13.59 -4.19
CA TYR A 99 -6.53 -12.23 -4.12
C TYR A 99 -8.07 -12.15 -4.13
N ALA A 100 -8.76 -13.30 -4.30
CA ALA A 100 -10.22 -13.32 -4.27
C ALA A 100 -10.83 -12.79 -2.95
N PRO A 101 -10.27 -13.11 -1.76
CA PRO A 101 -10.70 -12.53 -0.49
C PRO A 101 -10.61 -10.99 -0.48
N LYS A 102 -9.47 -10.42 -0.91
CA LYS A 102 -9.26 -8.96 -1.03
C LYS A 102 -10.32 -8.28 -1.90
N PHE A 103 -10.70 -8.89 -3.03
CA PHE A 103 -11.75 -8.33 -3.89
C PHE A 103 -13.15 -8.42 -3.27
N ARG A 104 -13.47 -9.52 -2.57
CA ARG A 104 -14.76 -9.65 -1.85
C ARG A 104 -14.86 -8.64 -0.73
N LEU A 105 -13.78 -8.49 0.02
CA LEU A 105 -13.63 -7.48 1.06
C LEU A 105 -13.87 -6.06 0.52
N ALA A 106 -13.14 -5.67 -0.50
CA ALA A 106 -13.26 -4.32 -1.04
C ALA A 106 -14.66 -4.03 -1.60
N GLU A 107 -15.32 -5.01 -2.23
CA GLU A 107 -16.72 -4.89 -2.64
C GLU A 107 -17.70 -4.81 -1.47
N ARG A 108 -17.44 -5.51 -0.37
CA ARG A 108 -18.22 -5.40 0.87
C ARG A 108 -18.10 -4.01 1.47
N ILE A 109 -16.89 -3.47 1.59
CA ILE A 109 -16.64 -2.12 2.07
C ILE A 109 -17.35 -1.09 1.18
N ARG A 110 -17.28 -1.24 -0.14
CA ARG A 110 -17.97 -0.36 -1.10
C ARG A 110 -19.50 -0.38 -0.96
N ARG A 111 -20.08 -1.46 -0.42
CA ARG A 111 -21.52 -1.61 -0.17
C ARG A 111 -21.93 -1.32 1.27
N ALA A 112 -20.97 -1.04 2.14
CA ALA A 112 -21.24 -0.73 3.54
C ALA A 112 -22.02 0.59 3.64
N ARG A 113 -22.83 0.71 4.70
CA ARG A 113 -23.65 1.90 4.96
C ARG A 113 -22.81 3.12 5.41
N THR A 114 -21.51 2.92 5.58
CA THR A 114 -20.53 3.95 5.95
C THR A 114 -20.17 4.90 4.82
N GLU A 115 -20.72 4.69 3.61
CA GLU A 115 -20.41 5.52 2.43
C GLU A 115 -18.89 5.61 2.21
N ALA A 116 -18.26 4.44 2.11
CA ALA A 116 -16.82 4.31 2.17
C ALA A 116 -16.09 4.95 0.98
N ILE A 117 -14.91 5.51 1.27
CA ILE A 117 -13.90 5.87 0.27
C ILE A 117 -12.91 4.71 0.15
N VAL A 118 -12.77 4.18 -1.07
CA VAL A 118 -11.87 3.08 -1.40
C VAL A 118 -10.69 3.62 -2.18
N LEU A 119 -9.56 3.76 -1.53
CA LEU A 119 -8.27 4.09 -2.12
C LEU A 119 -7.68 2.82 -2.76
N MET A 120 -7.35 2.90 -4.04
CA MET A 120 -6.86 1.78 -4.84
C MET A 120 -5.41 2.02 -5.25
N PRO A 121 -4.46 1.79 -4.33
CA PRO A 121 -3.06 2.01 -4.65
C PRO A 121 -2.51 0.91 -5.56
N THR A 122 -1.60 1.30 -6.44
CA THR A 122 -0.77 0.38 -7.22
C THR A 122 0.33 -0.26 -6.36
N ASN A 123 1.24 -1.00 -6.99
CA ASN A 123 2.44 -1.54 -6.35
C ASN A 123 3.24 -0.41 -5.64
N PHE A 124 3.91 -0.70 -4.54
CA PHE A 124 4.53 0.36 -3.72
C PHE A 124 6.00 0.59 -4.08
N PHE A 125 6.48 1.83 -4.00
CA PHE A 125 7.93 2.13 -4.04
C PHE A 125 8.70 1.43 -2.92
N GLN A 126 8.10 1.38 -1.72
CA GLN A 126 8.66 0.82 -0.49
C GLN A 126 8.96 -0.68 -0.57
N ASN A 127 8.44 -1.39 -1.58
CA ASN A 127 8.84 -2.78 -1.82
C ASN A 127 10.35 -2.92 -2.12
N ASP A 128 11.01 -1.83 -2.54
CA ASP A 128 12.47 -1.76 -2.67
C ASP A 128 13.19 -1.92 -1.33
N GLU A 129 12.63 -1.38 -0.25
CA GLU A 129 13.25 -1.40 1.08
C GLU A 129 13.31 -2.82 1.66
N LEU A 130 12.49 -3.75 1.16
CA LEU A 130 12.54 -5.17 1.51
C LEU A 130 13.83 -5.86 1.03
N PHE A 131 14.53 -5.25 0.08
CA PHE A 131 15.75 -5.77 -0.54
C PHE A 131 16.88 -4.75 -0.44
N ARG A 132 16.93 -4.00 0.68
CA ARG A 132 17.95 -2.98 0.93
C ARG A 132 19.35 -3.54 0.77
N ASP A 133 19.62 -4.71 1.33
CA ASP A 133 20.98 -5.27 1.32
C ASP A 133 21.41 -5.68 -0.09
N GLU A 134 20.50 -6.24 -0.89
CA GLU A 134 20.74 -6.49 -2.32
C GLU A 134 20.98 -5.18 -3.10
N LEU A 135 20.18 -4.14 -2.86
CA LEU A 135 20.37 -2.83 -3.47
C LEU A 135 21.76 -2.25 -3.14
N LEU A 136 22.17 -2.36 -1.87
CA LEU A 136 23.48 -1.92 -1.42
C LEU A 136 24.62 -2.82 -1.95
N ALA A 137 24.34 -4.06 -2.32
CA ALA A 137 25.27 -4.94 -3.03
C ALA A 137 25.32 -4.70 -4.55
N GLY A 138 24.54 -3.74 -5.07
CA GLY A 138 24.50 -3.43 -6.50
C GLY A 138 23.50 -4.27 -7.30
N GLU A 139 22.50 -4.86 -6.65
CA GLU A 139 21.48 -5.70 -7.26
C GLU A 139 20.06 -5.12 -7.04
N TYR A 140 19.39 -4.73 -8.13
CA TYR A 140 17.96 -4.46 -8.11
C TYR A 140 17.22 -5.76 -8.43
N VAL A 141 16.82 -6.48 -7.37
CA VAL A 141 16.28 -7.83 -7.51
C VAL A 141 14.81 -7.89 -7.90
N GLN A 142 14.01 -6.83 -7.71
CA GLN A 142 12.59 -6.89 -8.11
C GLN A 142 12.43 -6.97 -9.63
N THR A 143 11.79 -8.03 -10.12
CA THR A 143 11.54 -8.20 -11.56
C THR A 143 10.21 -7.56 -11.98
N LEU A 144 10.27 -6.53 -12.83
CA LEU A 144 9.17 -5.71 -13.31
C LEU A 144 9.33 -5.48 -14.82
N ARG A 145 8.27 -5.72 -15.60
CA ARG A 145 8.29 -5.41 -17.04
C ARG A 145 8.19 -3.92 -17.30
N SER A 146 7.10 -3.31 -16.85
CA SER A 146 6.87 -1.86 -16.79
C SER A 146 5.61 -1.68 -15.95
N VAL A 147 5.74 -1.23 -14.70
CA VAL A 147 4.65 -1.28 -13.73
C VAL A 147 4.51 0.08 -13.07
N ASN A 148 3.28 0.61 -13.03
CA ASN A 148 2.99 1.81 -12.24
C ASN A 148 3.10 1.47 -10.75
N ARG A 149 3.82 2.33 -10.03
CA ARG A 149 4.06 2.19 -8.60
C ARG A 149 3.78 3.51 -7.91
N VAL A 150 3.31 3.48 -6.67
CA VAL A 150 2.96 4.66 -5.87
C VAL A 150 3.80 4.70 -4.60
N ASP A 151 4.09 5.91 -4.13
CA ASP A 151 4.72 6.13 -2.83
C ASP A 151 3.68 5.91 -1.70
N VAL A 152 3.97 5.07 -0.70
CA VAL A 152 3.09 4.90 0.47
C VAL A 152 2.83 6.22 1.20
N ARG A 153 3.73 7.22 1.10
CA ARG A 153 3.50 8.56 1.65
C ARG A 153 2.33 9.27 0.94
N ASP A 154 2.16 9.07 -0.37
CA ASP A 154 0.98 9.57 -1.09
C ASP A 154 -0.28 8.83 -0.66
N VAL A 155 -0.20 7.53 -0.35
CA VAL A 155 -1.35 6.79 0.20
C VAL A 155 -1.77 7.35 1.57
N GLY A 156 -0.79 7.69 2.42
CA GLY A 156 -1.04 8.35 3.71
C GLY A 156 -1.67 9.74 3.55
N ASP A 157 -1.13 10.57 2.66
CA ASP A 157 -1.64 11.91 2.37
C ASP A 157 -3.08 11.85 1.80
N ALA A 158 -3.34 10.93 0.87
CA ALA A 158 -4.68 10.70 0.32
C ALA A 158 -5.67 10.19 1.38
N ALA A 159 -5.26 9.28 2.26
CA ALA A 159 -6.09 8.81 3.36
C ALA A 159 -6.42 9.93 4.35
N ALA A 160 -5.45 10.77 4.70
CA ALA A 160 -5.66 11.92 5.55
C ALA A 160 -6.65 12.92 4.93
N ARG A 161 -6.48 13.25 3.64
CA ARG A 161 -7.43 14.11 2.93
C ARG A 161 -8.83 13.49 2.88
N ALA A 162 -8.97 12.22 2.50
CA ALA A 162 -10.25 11.53 2.46
C ALA A 162 -10.99 11.49 3.82
N LEU A 163 -10.25 11.47 4.93
CA LEU A 163 -10.81 11.53 6.29
C LEU A 163 -11.24 12.93 6.71
N LEU A 164 -10.48 13.95 6.31
CA LEU A 164 -10.64 15.33 6.78
C LEU A 164 -11.54 16.18 5.89
N ASP A 165 -11.46 15.97 4.58
CA ASP A 165 -12.22 16.69 3.58
C ASP A 165 -13.56 15.98 3.33
N ARG A 166 -14.64 16.68 3.70
CA ARG A 166 -16.02 16.16 3.58
C ARG A 166 -16.57 16.29 2.17
N ASP A 167 -15.96 17.10 1.32
CA ASP A 167 -16.38 17.30 -0.06
C ASP A 167 -15.90 16.14 -0.96
N ILE A 168 -14.93 15.36 -0.49
CA ILE A 168 -14.56 14.11 -1.16
C ILE A 168 -15.71 13.11 -1.01
N ALA A 169 -16.36 12.82 -2.13
CA ALA A 169 -17.49 11.93 -2.18
C ALA A 169 -17.09 10.46 -1.86
N PRO A 170 -18.04 9.65 -1.36
CA PRO A 170 -17.90 8.20 -1.32
C PRO A 170 -17.61 7.64 -2.72
N GLY A 171 -16.66 6.70 -2.83
CA GLY A 171 -16.28 6.20 -4.14
C GLY A 171 -14.96 5.43 -4.15
N ALA A 172 -14.57 4.97 -5.34
CA ALA A 172 -13.29 4.32 -5.56
C ALA A 172 -12.33 5.29 -6.25
N TYR A 173 -11.13 5.47 -5.68
CA TYR A 173 -10.15 6.43 -6.14
C TYR A 173 -8.84 5.70 -6.48
N PRO A 174 -8.36 5.79 -7.73
CA PRO A 174 -7.04 5.27 -8.06
C PRO A 174 -5.97 6.05 -7.31
N LEU A 175 -4.93 5.36 -6.84
CA LEU A 175 -3.72 5.96 -6.31
C LEU A 175 -2.51 5.40 -7.06
N VAL A 176 -2.02 6.17 -8.02
CA VAL A 176 -0.96 5.77 -8.93
C VAL A 176 0.24 6.71 -8.81
N GLY A 177 1.44 6.23 -9.11
CA GLY A 177 2.58 7.13 -9.33
C GLY A 177 2.53 7.81 -10.69
N PRO A 178 3.47 8.72 -10.95
CA PRO A 178 3.44 9.55 -12.15
C PRO A 178 3.84 8.79 -13.43
N VAL A 179 4.59 7.69 -13.31
CA VAL A 179 5.10 6.92 -14.44
C VAL A 179 5.31 5.45 -14.09
N SER A 180 5.16 4.57 -15.07
CA SER A 180 5.43 3.14 -14.97
C SER A 180 6.91 2.88 -15.23
N MET A 181 7.50 1.95 -14.48
CA MET A 181 8.94 1.66 -14.57
C MET A 181 9.22 0.17 -14.67
N SER A 182 10.22 -0.17 -15.46
CA SER A 182 10.84 -1.48 -15.56
C SER A 182 11.91 -1.68 -14.47
N SER A 183 12.38 -2.91 -14.29
CA SER A 183 13.53 -3.17 -13.42
C SER A 183 14.79 -2.42 -13.83
N ALA A 184 15.02 -2.25 -15.14
CA ALA A 184 16.20 -1.57 -15.65
C ALA A 184 16.17 -0.06 -15.32
N GLU A 185 15.02 0.60 -15.52
CA GLU A 185 14.82 2.01 -15.17
C GLU A 185 14.93 2.22 -13.66
N ALA A 186 14.36 1.31 -12.87
CA ALA A 186 14.47 1.36 -11.42
C ALA A 186 15.93 1.21 -10.95
N ALA A 187 16.66 0.24 -11.51
CA ALA A 187 18.08 0.03 -11.23
C ALA A 187 18.95 1.24 -11.63
N ALA A 188 18.66 1.89 -12.76
CA ALA A 188 19.35 3.11 -13.18
C ALA A 188 19.12 4.28 -12.21
N THR A 189 17.90 4.42 -11.70
CA THR A 189 17.55 5.43 -10.70
C THR A 189 18.34 5.21 -9.40
N TRP A 190 18.35 3.96 -8.90
CA TRP A 190 19.14 3.58 -7.73
C TRP A 190 20.65 3.77 -7.96
N SER A 191 21.15 3.43 -9.15
CA SER A 191 22.57 3.61 -9.49
C SER A 191 22.98 5.09 -9.38
N THR A 192 22.15 5.97 -9.93
CA THR A 192 22.37 7.42 -9.91
C THR A 192 22.38 7.95 -8.48
N ALA A 193 21.38 7.56 -7.68
CA ALA A 193 21.26 8.06 -6.31
C ALA A 193 22.34 7.50 -5.36
N LEU A 194 22.75 6.24 -5.53
CA LEU A 194 23.80 5.61 -4.71
C LEU A 194 25.21 5.98 -5.16
N GLY A 195 25.38 6.58 -6.35
CA GLY A 195 26.70 6.88 -6.92
C GLY A 195 27.51 5.64 -7.29
N ARG A 196 26.87 4.48 -7.49
CA ARG A 196 27.53 3.21 -7.85
C ARG A 196 26.62 2.34 -8.73
N PRO A 197 27.17 1.41 -9.53
CA PRO A 197 26.37 0.55 -10.39
C PRO A 197 25.39 -0.34 -9.61
N VAL A 198 24.12 -0.32 -10.01
CA VAL A 198 23.06 -1.25 -9.59
C VAL A 198 22.49 -1.90 -10.85
N ARG A 199 22.46 -3.24 -10.88
CA ARG A 199 22.00 -4.02 -12.03
C ARG A 199 20.65 -4.65 -11.75
N ALA A 200 19.75 -4.57 -12.73
CA ALA A 200 18.50 -5.33 -12.69
C ALA A 200 18.78 -6.83 -12.79
N CYS A 201 18.16 -7.62 -11.91
CA CYS A 201 18.32 -9.07 -11.89
C CYS A 201 17.13 -9.80 -12.53
N ASP A 202 17.34 -11.09 -12.81
CA ASP A 202 16.29 -11.99 -13.25
C ASP A 202 15.35 -12.43 -12.11
N PHE A 203 14.33 -13.19 -12.48
CA PHE A 203 13.32 -13.67 -11.54
C PHE A 203 13.87 -14.70 -10.54
N ASP A 204 14.93 -15.44 -10.87
CA ASP A 204 15.49 -16.45 -9.97
C ASP A 204 16.27 -15.79 -8.83
N ARG A 205 17.03 -14.72 -9.14
CA ARG A 205 17.64 -13.84 -8.14
C ARG A 205 16.59 -13.18 -7.26
N PHE A 206 15.50 -12.70 -7.84
CA PHE A 206 14.36 -12.19 -7.08
C PHE A 206 13.80 -13.24 -6.11
N ALA A 207 13.56 -14.47 -6.59
CA ALA A 207 13.00 -15.54 -5.79
C ALA A 207 13.91 -15.91 -4.61
N ALA A 208 15.21 -15.95 -4.83
CA ALA A 208 16.21 -16.18 -3.78
C ALA A 208 16.21 -15.04 -2.74
N ALA A 209 16.11 -13.78 -3.17
CA ALA A 209 16.03 -12.64 -2.27
C ALA A 209 14.73 -12.64 -1.44
N VAL A 210 13.59 -13.00 -2.04
CA VAL A 210 12.31 -13.14 -1.33
C VAL A 210 12.41 -14.22 -0.24
N ALA A 211 13.04 -15.35 -0.54
CA ALA A 211 13.21 -16.43 0.43
C ALA A 211 14.01 -16.01 1.67
N ARG A 212 14.99 -15.10 1.51
CA ARG A 212 15.79 -14.55 2.62
C ARG A 212 15.05 -13.47 3.41
N ASN A 213 14.38 -12.55 2.72
CA ASN A 213 13.91 -11.29 3.34
C ASN A 213 12.44 -11.31 3.78
N ILE A 214 11.62 -12.20 3.23
CA ILE A 214 10.18 -12.25 3.52
C ILE A 214 9.87 -13.60 4.17
N PRO A 215 9.49 -13.69 5.45
CA PRO A 215 9.21 -14.99 6.07
C PRO A 215 7.79 -15.50 5.80
N GLY A 216 7.63 -16.83 5.81
CA GLY A 216 6.34 -17.51 5.92
C GLY A 216 5.44 -17.43 4.67
N LYS A 217 4.14 -17.64 4.88
CA LYS A 217 3.12 -17.80 3.81
C LYS A 217 3.05 -16.63 2.82
N LYS A 218 3.53 -15.44 3.22
CA LYS A 218 3.57 -14.24 2.37
C LYS A 218 4.51 -14.40 1.16
N GLN A 219 5.53 -15.27 1.25
CA GLN A 219 6.48 -15.51 0.16
C GLN A 219 5.76 -15.96 -1.12
N THR A 220 4.90 -16.98 -1.02
CA THR A 220 4.24 -17.58 -2.19
C THR A 220 3.37 -16.57 -2.92
N ASP A 221 2.56 -15.81 -2.18
CA ASP A 221 1.68 -14.78 -2.74
C ASP A 221 2.49 -13.63 -3.37
N PHE A 222 3.58 -13.23 -2.73
CA PHE A 222 4.48 -12.18 -3.22
C PHE A 222 5.14 -12.62 -4.54
N LEU A 223 5.72 -13.83 -4.59
CA LEU A 223 6.31 -14.39 -5.81
C LEU A 223 5.28 -14.53 -6.93
N ALA A 224 4.08 -15.04 -6.64
CA ALA A 224 3.02 -15.16 -7.65
C ALA A 224 2.65 -13.79 -8.24
N SER A 225 2.51 -12.77 -7.39
CA SER A 225 2.19 -11.40 -7.83
C SER A 225 3.28 -10.83 -8.73
N PHE A 226 4.55 -10.97 -8.34
CA PHE A 226 5.67 -10.46 -9.12
C PHE A 226 5.94 -11.29 -10.40
N ARG A 227 5.61 -12.58 -10.44
CA ARG A 227 5.64 -13.35 -11.71
C ARG A 227 4.68 -12.74 -12.74
N ALA A 228 3.50 -12.30 -12.31
CA ALA A 228 2.56 -11.63 -13.20
C ALA A 228 3.11 -10.27 -13.66
N LEU A 229 3.66 -9.47 -12.74
CA LEU A 229 4.26 -8.16 -13.03
C LEU A 229 5.54 -8.22 -13.89
N ALA A 230 6.27 -9.33 -13.85
CA ALA A 230 7.41 -9.59 -14.73
C ALA A 230 6.98 -9.88 -16.18
N ARG A 231 5.74 -10.32 -16.40
CA ARG A 231 5.20 -10.67 -17.73
C ARG A 231 4.33 -9.58 -18.33
N LEU A 232 3.60 -8.84 -17.49
CA LEU A 232 2.59 -7.88 -17.92
C LEU A 232 3.04 -6.44 -17.66
N ALA A 233 3.07 -5.65 -18.72
CA ALA A 233 3.21 -4.21 -18.60
C ALA A 233 1.88 -3.61 -18.11
N VAL A 234 1.97 -2.75 -17.10
CA VAL A 234 0.89 -1.90 -16.62
C VAL A 234 1.29 -0.48 -16.97
N PRO A 235 0.96 0.00 -18.19
CA PRO A 235 1.33 1.34 -18.62
C PRO A 235 0.61 2.38 -17.76
N THR A 236 1.22 3.56 -17.66
CA THR A 236 0.60 4.67 -16.95
C THR A 236 -0.54 5.22 -17.79
N ASP A 237 -1.73 5.28 -17.19
CA ASP A 237 -2.88 5.96 -17.75
C ASP A 237 -2.93 7.38 -17.17
N PRO A 238 -2.90 8.44 -18.01
CA PRO A 238 -2.97 9.83 -17.56
C PRO A 238 -4.23 10.14 -16.72
N ARG A 239 -5.33 9.40 -16.92
CA ARG A 239 -6.59 9.64 -16.17
C ARG A 239 -6.45 9.28 -14.68
N PRO A 240 -6.01 8.06 -14.29
CA PRO A 240 -5.61 7.76 -12.91
C PRO A 240 -4.59 8.73 -12.32
N VAL A 241 -3.61 9.21 -13.09
CA VAL A 241 -2.62 10.20 -12.61
C VAL A 241 -3.30 11.52 -12.28
N ALA A 242 -4.18 12.02 -13.15
CA ALA A 242 -4.95 13.24 -12.90
C ALA A 242 -5.87 13.08 -11.67
N ALA A 243 -6.58 11.95 -11.55
CA ALA A 243 -7.41 11.66 -10.39
C ALA A 243 -6.60 11.56 -9.08
N THR A 244 -5.40 10.96 -9.13
CA THR A 244 -4.49 10.93 -7.98
C THR A 244 -4.02 12.34 -7.64
N THR A 245 -3.69 13.16 -8.64
CA THR A 245 -3.26 14.55 -8.46
C THR A 245 -4.34 15.39 -7.80
N GLU A 246 -5.59 15.26 -8.24
CA GLU A 246 -6.75 15.94 -7.66
C GLU A 246 -6.96 15.51 -6.20
N LEU A 247 -6.94 14.19 -5.94
CA LEU A 247 -7.08 13.63 -4.59
C LEU A 247 -5.92 13.99 -3.66
N LEU A 248 -4.72 14.23 -4.17
CA LEU A 248 -3.56 14.69 -3.38
C LEU A 248 -3.49 16.21 -3.25
N GLY A 249 -4.04 16.96 -4.22
CA GLY A 249 -3.94 18.43 -4.29
C GLY A 249 -2.58 18.89 -4.83
N ARG A 250 -1.79 17.95 -5.32
CA ARG A 250 -0.45 18.11 -5.89
C ARG A 250 -0.11 16.88 -6.73
N PRO A 251 0.89 16.96 -7.63
CA PRO A 251 1.36 15.77 -8.34
C PRO A 251 1.82 14.65 -7.38
N PRO A 252 1.64 13.36 -7.76
CA PRO A 252 2.22 12.24 -7.03
C PRO A 252 3.75 12.35 -6.96
N ARG A 253 4.34 11.82 -5.89
CA ARG A 253 5.80 11.83 -5.70
C ARG A 253 6.47 11.02 -6.81
N SER A 254 7.55 11.56 -7.37
CA SER A 254 8.35 10.83 -8.34
C SER A 254 9.17 9.73 -7.67
N TYR A 255 9.48 8.70 -8.45
CA TYR A 255 10.35 7.63 -8.00
C TYR A 255 11.76 8.15 -7.68
N ASP A 256 12.31 9.07 -8.47
CA ASP A 256 13.62 9.68 -8.23
C ASP A 256 13.67 10.42 -6.88
N ALA A 257 12.61 11.15 -6.53
CA ALA A 257 12.52 11.83 -5.25
C ALA A 257 12.48 10.82 -4.09
N TYR A 258 11.67 9.76 -4.23
CA TYR A 258 11.64 8.67 -3.26
C TYR A 258 13.03 8.03 -3.07
N VAL A 259 13.70 7.64 -4.16
CA VAL A 259 15.01 6.97 -4.09
C VAL A 259 16.05 7.89 -3.42
N ARG A 260 16.12 9.17 -3.81
CA ARG A 260 17.03 10.14 -3.16
C ARG A 260 16.77 10.27 -1.66
N ASP A 261 15.51 10.37 -1.26
CA ASP A 261 15.13 10.45 0.16
C ASP A 261 15.56 9.20 0.94
N ARG A 262 15.43 8.00 0.32
CA ARG A 262 15.86 6.74 0.95
C ARG A 262 17.36 6.65 1.10
N VAL A 263 18.12 6.98 0.06
CA VAL A 263 19.59 6.97 0.13
C VAL A 263 20.07 7.94 1.22
N ALA A 264 19.58 9.18 1.23
CA ALA A 264 19.91 10.15 2.26
C ALA A 264 19.60 9.62 3.68
N ALA A 265 18.45 8.98 3.87
CA ALA A 265 18.06 8.40 5.16
C ALA A 265 18.90 7.18 5.57
N TRP A 266 19.44 6.42 4.62
CA TRP A 266 20.32 5.28 4.89
C TRP A 266 21.73 5.76 5.27
N THR A 267 22.26 6.76 4.57
CA THR A 267 23.58 7.34 4.88
C THR A 267 23.59 8.08 6.22
N ALA A 268 22.57 8.87 6.53
CA ALA A 268 22.47 9.59 7.81
C ALA A 268 22.35 8.67 9.05
N ARG A 269 22.03 7.38 8.86
CA ARG A 269 22.01 6.37 9.93
C ARG A 269 23.34 5.65 10.10
N GLU A 270 24.23 5.76 9.11
CA GLU A 270 25.56 5.14 9.09
C GLU A 270 26.64 6.10 9.63
N GLU A 271 26.38 7.42 9.65
CA GLU A 271 27.21 8.36 10.41
C GLU A 271 27.08 8.07 11.92
N PRO A 272 28.20 7.82 12.65
CA PRO A 272 28.17 7.80 14.09
C PRO A 272 27.58 9.14 14.55
N ARG A 273 26.60 9.11 15.45
CA ARG A 273 26.31 10.31 16.24
C ARG A 273 27.59 10.57 17.02
N ASP A 274 28.39 11.51 16.55
CA ASP A 274 29.56 11.97 17.27
C ASP A 274 29.03 12.57 18.57
N VAL A 275 29.16 11.79 19.65
CA VAL A 275 28.80 12.22 21.00
C VAL A 275 30.03 12.97 21.50
N GLY A 276 30.14 14.24 21.08
CA GLY A 276 31.00 15.22 21.72
C GLY A 276 30.46 15.64 23.08
#